data_AF-A0A4D8RT26-F1
#
_entry.id   AF-A0A4D8RT26-F1
#
_cell.length_a   1.000
_cell.length_b   1.000
_cell.length_c   1.000
_cell.angle_alpha   90.00
_cell.angle_beta   90.00
_cell.angle_gamma   90.00
#
_symmetry.space_group_name_H-M   'P 1'
#
loop_
_entity.id
_entity.type
_entity.pdbx_description
1 polymer ?
#
loop_
_entity_poly.entity_id
_entity_poly.type
_entity_poly.pdbx_seq_one_letter_code
_entity_poly.pdbx_strand_id
1 'polypeptide(L)'
;MPDAGAPQWTVRQVSLDQEVERLGFEGPFMVKLDTHGTEREILAGARRVLESCEVLVIEMYNYGRTAGVSPPCASMWKVWIPLHRHGEPMFRDHDRAFWQVDFFFVRKDRPEAVYPQFR
;
A
#
# COMPACT_ATOMS: atom_id res chain seq x y z
N MET A 1 -15.14 -7.81 -18.75
CA MET A 1 -15.94 -8.96 -18.32
C MET A 1 -14.98 -9.93 -17.65
N PRO A 2 -15.25 -10.49 -16.46
CA PRO A 2 -14.48 -11.61 -15.97
C PRO A 2 -14.58 -12.74 -17.01
N ASP A 3 -13.48 -13.43 -17.32
CA ASP A 3 -13.50 -14.55 -18.26
C ASP A 3 -14.53 -15.58 -17.80
N ALA A 4 -15.52 -15.84 -18.65
CA ALA A 4 -16.74 -16.62 -18.32
C ALA A 4 -16.49 -18.11 -18.01
N GLY A 5 -15.24 -18.52 -17.76
CA GLY A 5 -14.84 -19.88 -17.39
C GLY A 5 -13.79 -19.96 -16.29
N ALA A 6 -13.39 -18.83 -15.67
CA ALA A 6 -12.47 -18.88 -14.54
C ALA A 6 -13.18 -19.44 -13.29
N PRO A 7 -12.52 -20.32 -12.50
CA PRO A 7 -13.12 -20.81 -11.26
C PRO A 7 -13.37 -19.64 -10.31
N GLN A 8 -14.49 -19.70 -9.58
CA GLN A 8 -14.83 -18.73 -8.55
C GLN A 8 -14.64 -19.34 -7.18
N TRP A 9 -14.00 -18.58 -6.28
CA TRP A 9 -13.82 -18.96 -4.89
C TRP A 9 -14.43 -17.88 -3.99
N THR A 10 -15.14 -18.32 -2.96
CA THR A 10 -15.51 -17.45 -1.86
C THR A 10 -14.46 -17.59 -0.77
N VAL A 11 -13.82 -16.47 -0.42
CA VAL A 11 -12.85 -16.40 0.66
C VAL A 11 -13.37 -15.49 1.77
N ARG A 12 -13.00 -15.80 3.02
CA ARG A 12 -13.29 -14.92 4.15
C ARG A 12 -12.44 -13.67 4.04
N GLN A 13 -13.07 -12.51 4.18
CA GLN A 13 -12.37 -11.23 4.34
C GLN A 13 -12.31 -10.85 5.83
N VAL A 14 -11.19 -10.27 6.23
CA VAL A 14 -10.92 -9.77 7.58
C VAL A 14 -10.21 -8.43 7.48
N SER A 15 -10.30 -7.62 8.54
CA SER A 15 -9.56 -6.36 8.61
C SER A 15 -8.18 -6.57 9.24
N LEU A 16 -7.22 -5.68 8.95
CA LEU A 16 -5.91 -5.73 9.61
C LEU A 16 -6.06 -5.53 11.13
N ASP A 17 -6.93 -4.61 11.55
CA ASP A 17 -7.21 -4.36 12.96
C ASP A 17 -7.74 -5.61 13.70
N GLN A 18 -8.57 -6.43 13.03
CA GLN A 18 -9.10 -7.67 13.60
C GLN A 18 -8.03 -8.75 13.72
N GLU A 19 -7.20 -8.93 12.70
CA GLU A 19 -6.17 -9.97 12.72
C GLU A 19 -5.02 -9.64 13.66
N VAL A 20 -4.61 -8.38 13.75
CA VAL A 20 -3.62 -7.92 14.72
C VAL A 20 -4.11 -8.15 16.16
N GLU A 21 -5.37 -7.81 16.44
CA GLU A 21 -6.00 -8.07 17.74
C GLU A 21 -6.09 -9.57 18.04
N ARG A 22 -6.57 -10.36 17.08
CA ARG A 22 -6.72 -11.82 17.20
C ARG A 22 -5.38 -12.51 17.47
N LEU A 23 -4.30 -12.02 16.86
CA LEU A 23 -2.95 -12.57 17.00
C LEU A 23 -2.19 -11.99 18.19
N GLY A 24 -2.71 -10.94 18.84
CA GLY A 24 -2.04 -10.25 19.95
C GLY A 24 -0.74 -9.56 19.51
N PHE A 25 -0.68 -9.06 18.28
CA PHE A 25 0.50 -8.34 17.81
C PHE A 25 0.51 -6.91 18.34
N GLU A 26 1.68 -6.48 18.77
CA GLU A 26 1.94 -5.12 19.24
C GLU A 26 2.88 -4.40 18.28
N GLY A 27 2.73 -3.07 18.17
CA GLY A 27 3.55 -2.23 17.32
C GLY A 27 4.96 -1.98 17.87
N PRO A 28 5.78 -1.19 17.15
CA PRO A 28 5.44 -0.50 15.91
C PRO A 28 5.31 -1.43 14.72
N PHE A 29 4.43 -1.08 13.78
CA PHE A 29 4.18 -1.89 12.57
C PHE A 29 4.90 -1.33 11.34
N MET A 30 5.26 -2.27 10.45
CA MET A 30 5.43 -2.00 9.03
C MET A 30 4.31 -2.73 8.28
N VAL A 31 3.58 -2.02 7.43
CA VAL A 31 2.50 -2.60 6.62
C VAL A 31 2.92 -2.55 5.15
N LYS A 32 2.84 -3.67 4.44
CA LYS A 32 2.96 -3.70 2.97
C LYS A 32 1.64 -4.11 2.33
N LEU A 33 1.20 -3.32 1.35
CA LEU A 33 0.02 -3.57 0.53
C LEU A 33 0.47 -3.87 -0.90
N ASP A 34 0.24 -5.11 -1.31
CA ASP A 34 0.51 -5.65 -2.65
C ASP A 34 -0.75 -6.39 -3.10
N THR A 35 -1.80 -5.60 -3.34
CA THR A 35 -3.14 -6.11 -3.66
C THR A 35 -3.72 -5.22 -4.73
N HIS A 36 -4.15 -5.79 -5.84
CA HIS A 36 -4.65 -4.99 -6.96
C HIS A 36 -6.07 -4.45 -6.69
N GLY A 37 -6.19 -3.17 -6.37
CA GLY A 37 -7.46 -2.42 -6.38
C GLY A 37 -8.34 -2.54 -5.14
N THR A 38 -7.80 -3.07 -4.03
CA THR A 38 -8.50 -3.16 -2.72
C THR A 38 -7.77 -2.42 -1.59
N GLU A 39 -6.77 -1.61 -1.92
CA GLU A 39 -5.92 -0.91 -0.97
C GLU A 39 -6.74 0.04 -0.10
N ARG A 40 -7.77 0.67 -0.67
CA ARG A 40 -8.70 1.55 0.06
C ARG A 40 -9.40 0.80 1.18
N GLU A 41 -9.99 -0.34 0.85
CA GLU A 41 -10.76 -1.16 1.78
C GLU A 41 -9.85 -1.72 2.88
N ILE A 42 -8.62 -2.13 2.52
CA ILE A 42 -7.63 -2.59 3.48
C ILE A 42 -7.24 -1.48 4.45
N LEU A 43 -6.93 -0.27 3.95
CA LEU A 43 -6.58 0.88 4.79
C LEU A 43 -7.73 1.30 5.71
N ALA A 44 -8.97 1.25 5.23
CA ALA A 44 -10.15 1.53 6.05
C ALA A 44 -10.31 0.51 7.20
N GLY A 45 -9.93 -0.75 6.96
CA GLY A 45 -9.93 -1.83 7.96
C GLY A 45 -8.69 -1.87 8.87
N ALA A 46 -7.78 -0.91 8.76
CA ALA A 46 -6.49 -0.88 9.44
C ALA A 46 -6.31 0.36 10.33
N ARG A 47 -7.39 1.00 10.77
CA ARG A 47 -7.34 2.29 11.44
C ARG A 47 -6.46 2.27 12.70
N ARG A 48 -6.61 1.26 13.56
CA ARG A 48 -5.81 1.12 14.79
C ARG A 48 -4.37 0.72 14.49
N VAL A 49 -4.17 -0.19 13.55
CA VAL A 49 -2.83 -0.61 13.11
C VAL A 49 -2.05 0.60 12.58
N LEU A 50 -2.70 1.46 11.79
CA LEU A 50 -2.09 2.67 11.23
C LEU A 50 -1.71 3.72 12.27
N GLU A 51 -2.33 3.72 13.46
CA GLU A 51 -1.94 4.62 14.57
C GLU A 51 -0.54 4.30 15.11
N SER A 52 -0.16 3.02 15.12
CA SER A 52 1.15 2.51 15.53
C SER A 52 2.00 2.01 14.36
N CYS A 53 1.68 2.43 13.14
CA CYS A 53 2.44 2.09 11.94
C CYS A 53 3.51 3.17 11.70
N GLU A 54 4.75 2.74 11.48
CA GLU A 54 5.88 3.64 11.24
C GLU A 54 6.25 3.70 9.76
N VAL A 55 6.03 2.60 9.04
CA VAL A 55 6.34 2.47 7.61
C VAL A 55 5.20 1.78 6.90
N LEU A 56 4.74 2.40 5.82
CA LEU A 56 3.75 1.83 4.92
C LEU A 56 4.38 1.66 3.55
N VAL A 57 4.25 0.48 2.96
CA VAL A 57 4.72 0.16 1.61
C VAL A 57 3.50 -0.15 0.77
N ILE A 58 3.35 0.53 -0.36
CA ILE A 58 2.23 0.27 -1.28
C ILE A 58 2.79 0.02 -2.66
N GLU A 59 2.42 -1.12 -3.25
CA GLU A 59 2.66 -1.38 -4.66
C GLU A 59 1.81 -0.42 -5.50
N MET A 60 2.49 0.34 -6.35
CA MET A 60 1.92 1.32 -7.24
C MET A 60 2.05 0.83 -8.67
N TYR A 61 0.98 0.94 -9.47
CA TYR A 61 0.95 0.46 -10.85
C TYR A 61 0.44 1.51 -11.84
N ASN A 62 0.98 1.52 -13.05
CA ASN A 62 0.67 2.50 -14.10
C ASN A 62 -0.48 2.08 -15.03
N TYR A 63 -0.96 0.84 -14.93
CA TYR A 63 -1.95 0.27 -15.84
C TYR A 63 -3.09 -0.38 -15.06
N GLY A 64 -4.30 -0.34 -15.62
CA GLY A 64 -5.52 -0.90 -15.01
C GLY A 64 -6.58 0.14 -14.68
N ARG A 65 -7.77 -0.30 -14.25
CA ARG A 65 -8.87 0.62 -13.86
C ARG A 65 -8.53 1.43 -12.62
N THR A 66 -7.57 0.95 -11.84
CA THR A 66 -7.04 1.57 -10.63
C THR A 66 -5.63 2.11 -10.86
N ALA A 67 -5.17 2.28 -12.11
CA ALA A 67 -3.85 2.84 -12.42
C ALA A 67 -3.61 4.15 -11.66
N GLY A 68 -2.49 4.22 -10.94
CA GLY A 68 -2.14 5.31 -10.04
C GLY A 68 -2.67 5.17 -8.61
N VAL A 69 -2.24 6.08 -7.73
CA VAL A 69 -2.68 6.14 -6.33
C VAL A 69 -4.20 6.39 -6.33
N SER A 70 -4.98 5.44 -5.84
CA SER A 70 -6.44 5.62 -5.73
C SER A 70 -6.77 6.91 -4.96
N PRO A 71 -7.89 7.62 -5.24
CA PRO A 71 -8.25 8.87 -4.55
C PRO A 71 -8.23 8.83 -3.01
N PRO A 72 -8.62 7.73 -2.33
CA PRO A 72 -8.44 7.58 -0.89
C PRO A 72 -6.98 7.51 -0.46
N CYS A 73 -6.11 6.89 -1.25
CA CYS A 73 -4.67 6.92 -0.98
C CYS A 73 -4.08 8.33 -1.15
N ALA A 74 -4.67 9.20 -2.00
CA ALA A 74 -4.30 10.61 -2.04
C ALA A 74 -4.63 11.35 -0.72
N SER A 75 -5.68 10.93 0.01
CA SER A 75 -6.00 11.50 1.32
C SER A 75 -4.94 11.16 2.39
N MET A 76 -4.18 10.08 2.19
CA MET A 76 -3.10 9.68 3.11
C MET A 76 -1.94 10.66 3.09
N TRP A 77 -1.77 11.46 2.04
CA TRP A 77 -0.71 12.47 1.94
C TRP A 77 -0.83 13.54 3.03
N LYS A 78 -1.93 13.56 3.79
CA LYS A 78 -2.07 14.39 5.00
C LYS A 78 -1.19 13.90 6.16
N VAL A 79 -0.95 12.60 6.28
CA VAL A 79 -0.25 11.96 7.42
C VAL A 79 1.07 11.31 6.99
N TRP A 80 1.13 10.83 5.75
CA TRP A 80 2.24 10.07 5.19
C TRP A 80 2.95 10.86 4.11
N ILE A 81 4.28 10.76 4.07
CA ILE A 81 5.14 11.30 3.01
C ILE A 81 5.83 10.14 2.30
N PRO A 82 5.82 10.12 0.95
CA PRO A 82 6.62 9.15 0.20
C PRO A 82 8.10 9.43 0.44
N LEU A 83 8.85 8.41 0.82
CA LEU A 83 10.31 8.45 0.77
C LEU A 83 10.76 8.40 -0.69
N HIS A 84 11.93 8.98 -0.97
CA HIS A 84 12.60 8.86 -2.28
C HIS A 84 13.11 7.43 -2.59
N ARG A 85 12.81 6.45 -1.74
CA ARG A 85 13.17 5.06 -1.93
C ARG A 85 12.01 4.32 -2.59
N HIS A 86 12.33 3.68 -3.70
CA HIS A 86 11.42 2.80 -4.43
C HIS A 86 12.03 1.39 -4.48
N GLY A 87 11.18 0.38 -4.38
CA GLY A 87 11.57 -1.02 -4.42
C GLY A 87 11.03 -1.73 -5.65
N GLU A 88 11.80 -2.68 -6.16
CA GLU A 88 11.34 -3.70 -7.11
C GLU A 88 10.60 -3.14 -8.35
N PRO A 89 11.22 -2.21 -9.13
CA PRO A 89 10.59 -1.74 -10.36
C PRO A 89 10.42 -2.89 -11.34
N MET A 90 9.17 -3.13 -11.73
CA MET A 90 8.77 -4.20 -12.62
C MET A 90 8.41 -3.61 -13.99
N PHE A 91 8.82 -4.32 -15.04
CA PHE A 91 8.52 -3.97 -16.43
C PHE A 91 7.77 -5.11 -17.07
N ARG A 92 6.76 -4.81 -17.88
CA ARG A 92 6.01 -5.86 -18.59
C ARG A 92 6.90 -6.54 -19.61
N ASP A 93 6.75 -7.85 -19.77
CA ASP A 93 7.62 -8.62 -20.65
C ASP A 93 7.48 -8.23 -22.13
N HIS A 94 6.27 -7.91 -22.58
CA HIS A 94 5.96 -7.75 -24.01
C HIS A 94 6.39 -6.40 -24.61
N ASP A 95 6.45 -5.33 -23.81
CA ASP A 95 6.80 -3.99 -24.31
C ASP A 95 7.80 -3.24 -23.42
N ARG A 96 8.27 -3.88 -22.35
CA ARG A 96 9.22 -3.32 -21.37
C ARG A 96 8.73 -2.01 -20.75
N ALA A 97 7.43 -1.73 -20.80
CA ALA A 97 6.89 -0.55 -20.17
C ALA A 97 6.86 -0.71 -18.64
N PHE A 98 7.10 0.39 -17.93
CA PHE A 98 7.14 0.41 -16.47
C PHE A 98 5.77 0.08 -15.90
N TRP A 99 5.66 -1.04 -15.20
CA TRP A 99 4.39 -1.60 -14.76
C TRP A 99 4.07 -1.19 -13.33
N GLN A 100 4.90 -1.62 -12.39
CA GLN A 100 4.65 -1.44 -10.97
C GLN A 100 5.94 -1.26 -10.18
N VAL A 101 5.81 -0.67 -9.00
CA VAL A 101 6.93 -0.41 -8.08
C VAL A 101 6.39 -0.23 -6.66
N ASP A 102 7.18 -0.61 -5.68
CA ASP A 102 6.87 -0.32 -4.29
C ASP A 102 7.23 1.13 -3.93
N PHE A 103 6.28 1.86 -3.38
CA PHE A 103 6.52 3.14 -2.73
C PHE A 103 6.56 2.96 -1.22
N PHE A 104 7.61 3.48 -0.60
CA PHE A 104 7.75 3.53 0.85
C PHE A 104 7.24 4.86 1.36
N PHE A 105 6.42 4.82 2.40
CA PHE A 105 5.85 5.98 3.06
C PHE A 105 6.22 5.96 4.54
N VAL A 106 6.58 7.13 5.05
CA VAL A 106 6.82 7.37 6.48
C VAL A 106 5.84 8.42 6.99
N ARG A 107 5.64 8.44 8.30
CA ARG A 107 4.86 9.51 8.92
C ARG A 107 5.58 10.85 8.80
N LYS A 108 4.80 11.92 8.64
CA LYS A 108 5.29 13.30 8.50
C LYS A 108 6.09 13.83 9.67
N ASP A 109 5.79 13.34 10.87
CA ASP A 109 6.43 13.74 12.12
C ASP A 109 7.79 13.04 12.34
N ARG A 110 8.18 12.12 11.45
CA ARG A 110 9.46 11.43 11.52
C ARG A 110 10.61 12.25 10.92
N PRO A 111 11.85 12.15 11.46
CA PRO A 111 13.00 12.90 10.95
C PRO A 111 13.28 12.67 9.46
N GLU A 112 13.08 11.45 8.95
CA GLU A 112 13.33 11.09 7.55
C GLU A 112 12.40 11.83 6.59
N ALA A 113 11.22 12.26 7.05
CA ALA A 113 10.27 13.04 6.26
C ALA A 113 10.65 14.53 6.16
N VAL A 114 11.53 15.02 7.04
CA VAL A 114 11.84 16.45 7.22
C VAL A 114 13.21 16.82 6.65
N TYR A 115 13.95 15.89 6.03
CA TYR A 115 15.30 16.17 5.54
C TYR A 115 15.31 17.20 4.38
N PRO A 116 15.86 18.42 4.59
CA PRO A 116 15.87 19.47 3.57
C PRO A 116 17.13 19.44 2.68
N GLN A 117 18.06 18.52 2.93
CA GLN A 117 19.43 18.60 2.39
C GLN A 117 19.74 17.40 1.51
N PHE A 118 19.28 17.47 0.27
CA PHE A 118 19.97 16.81 -0.84
C PHE A 118 21.23 17.64 -1.11
N ARG A 119 22.40 17.03 -0.96
CA ARG A 119 23.70 17.61 -1.36
C ARG A 119 24.14 16.95 -2.66
#